data_AF-A0A4P8XYH3-F1
#
_entry.id   AF-A0A4P8XYH3-F1
#
_cell.length_a   1.000
_cell.length_b   1.000
_cell.length_c   1.000
_cell.angle_alpha   90.00
_cell.angle_beta   90.00
_cell.angle_gamma   90.00
#
_symmetry.space_group_name_H-M   'P 1'
#
loop_
_entity.id
_entity.type
_entity.pdbx_description
1 polymer ?
#
loop_
_entity_poly.entity_id
_entity_poly.type
_entity_poly.pdbx_seq_one_letter_code
_entity_poly.pdbx_strand_id
1 'polypeptide(L)'
;MKHLKTSTKVIIFGSAFLILLTVFFSFLNYNMHTYLDSDEEYKQNWYCKEYNFSFSSYGKNFPEASGDQCKNATINNHKVDVMVEYDCFYIGKYYTVTENGEKYTDFKSYASASSYDYSWGKLTVKIDKVENKKYNYLKGKTLIFKKNK
;
A
#
# COMPACT_ATOMS: atom_id res chain seq x y z
N MET A 1 -30.13 4.93 57.53
CA MET A 1 -30.48 4.32 56.21
C MET A 1 -30.30 5.22 54.98
N LYS A 2 -30.44 6.56 55.03
CA LYS A 2 -30.25 7.42 53.85
C LYS A 2 -28.81 7.44 53.30
N HIS A 3 -27.80 7.41 54.17
CA HIS A 3 -26.37 7.49 53.79
C HIS A 3 -25.85 6.31 52.95
N LEU A 4 -26.33 5.08 53.23
CA LEU A 4 -25.94 3.88 52.47
C LEU A 4 -26.45 3.89 51.02
N LYS A 5 -27.67 4.40 50.79
CA LYS A 5 -28.26 4.49 49.44
C LYS A 5 -27.53 5.50 48.55
N THR A 6 -27.06 6.61 49.12
CA THR A 6 -26.28 7.62 48.39
C THR A 6 -24.90 7.09 48.03
N SER A 7 -24.23 6.38 48.95
CA SER A 7 -22.91 5.80 48.73
C SER A 7 -22.92 4.71 47.65
N THR A 8 -23.96 3.86 47.63
CA THR A 8 -24.14 2.82 46.59
C THR A 8 -24.34 3.43 45.20
N LYS A 9 -25.14 4.50 45.08
CA LYS A 9 -25.34 5.21 43.80
C LYS A 9 -24.04 5.84 43.30
N VAL A 10 -23.25 6.44 44.19
CA VAL A 10 -21.95 7.04 43.84
C VAL A 10 -20.97 5.98 43.34
N ILE A 11 -20.93 4.80 43.97
CA ILE A 11 -20.08 3.68 43.52
C ILE A 11 -20.51 3.19 42.14
N ILE A 12 -21.81 2.99 41.91
CA ILE A 12 -22.33 2.54 40.61
C ILE A 12 -22.02 3.57 39.51
N PHE A 13 -22.31 4.85 39.75
CA PHE A 13 -21.99 5.92 38.77
C PHE A 13 -20.49 6.05 38.51
N GLY A 14 -19.66 5.99 39.56
CA GLY A 14 -18.21 6.02 39.42
C GLY A 14 -17.68 4.84 38.60
N SER A 15 -18.20 3.63 38.85
CA SER A 15 -17.80 2.43 38.10
C SER A 15 -18.23 2.47 36.63
N ALA A 16 -19.44 2.94 36.33
CA ALA A 16 -19.91 3.10 34.95
C ALA A 16 -19.11 4.17 34.20
N PHE A 17 -18.76 5.28 34.86
CA PHE A 17 -17.92 6.32 34.28
C PHE A 17 -16.51 5.81 33.98
N LEU A 18 -15.91 5.04 34.89
CA LEU A 18 -14.58 4.46 34.67
C LEU A 18 -14.58 3.48 33.50
N ILE A 19 -15.60 2.62 33.39
CA ILE A 19 -15.73 1.68 32.27
C ILE A 19 -15.86 2.43 30.95
N LEU A 20 -16.70 3.47 30.88
CA LEU A 20 -16.84 4.30 29.68
C LEU A 20 -15.51 4.97 29.32
N LEU A 21 -14.76 5.46 30.31
CA LEU A 21 -13.45 6.05 30.10
C LEU A 21 -12.46 5.02 29.52
N THR A 22 -12.41 3.81 30.08
CA THR A 22 -11.52 2.73 29.61
C THR A 22 -11.88 2.29 28.20
N VAL A 23 -13.16 2.15 27.87
CA VAL A 23 -13.61 1.82 26.51
C VAL A 23 -13.26 2.94 25.53
N PHE A 24 -13.45 4.21 25.92
CA PHE A 24 -13.09 5.37 25.10
C PHE A 24 -11.59 5.42 24.81
N PHE A 25 -10.73 5.22 25.83
CA PHE A 25 -9.29 5.17 25.65
C PHE A 25 -8.84 3.96 24.83
N SER A 26 -9.47 2.80 25.01
CA SER A 26 -9.18 1.60 24.19
C SER A 26 -9.56 1.82 22.74
N PHE A 27 -10.71 2.47 22.48
CA PHE A 27 -11.14 2.85 21.14
C PHE A 27 -10.19 3.88 20.51
N LEU A 28 -9.78 4.91 21.24
CA LEU A 28 -8.80 5.90 20.78
C LEU A 28 -7.46 5.25 20.44
N ASN A 29 -6.97 4.34 21.29
CA ASN A 29 -5.70 3.67 21.10
C ASN A 29 -5.74 2.70 19.90
N TYR A 30 -6.82 1.93 19.76
CA TYR A 30 -7.07 1.12 18.58
C TYR A 30 -7.07 1.96 17.30
N ASN A 31 -7.83 3.07 17.29
CA ASN A 31 -7.89 3.96 16.13
C ASN A 31 -6.55 4.62 15.83
N MET A 32 -5.80 5.06 16.85
CA MET A 32 -4.46 5.61 16.68
C MET A 32 -3.50 4.59 16.08
N HIS A 33 -3.52 3.33 16.53
CA HIS A 33 -2.69 2.29 15.96
C HIS A 33 -3.06 1.99 14.50
N THR A 34 -4.35 1.94 14.16
CA THR A 34 -4.78 1.81 12.76
C THR A 34 -4.50 3.05 11.91
N TYR A 35 -4.43 4.26 12.49
CA TYR A 35 -4.09 5.49 11.78
C TYR A 35 -2.59 5.71 11.64
N LEU A 36 -1.78 5.17 12.57
CA LEU A 36 -0.32 5.18 12.49
C LEU A 36 0.21 4.12 11.55
N ASP A 37 -0.51 3.01 11.36
CA ASP A 37 -0.38 2.13 10.19
C ASP A 37 -0.96 2.77 8.91
N SER A 38 -1.04 4.10 8.83
CA SER A 38 -1.20 4.74 7.54
C SER A 38 0.06 4.46 6.74
N ASP A 39 -0.10 3.67 5.68
CA ASP A 39 0.80 3.48 4.53
C ASP A 39 1.77 4.66 4.26
N GLU A 40 1.32 5.91 4.48
CA GLU A 40 2.11 7.14 4.33
C GLU A 40 3.41 7.17 5.14
N GLU A 41 3.51 6.53 6.31
CA GLU A 41 4.76 6.49 7.10
C GLU A 41 5.92 5.89 6.30
N TYR A 42 5.64 4.86 5.50
CA TYR A 42 6.63 4.15 4.70
C TYR A 42 6.66 4.59 3.24
N LYS A 43 6.04 5.74 2.93
CA LYS A 43 5.99 6.28 1.57
C LYS A 43 7.39 6.55 1.05
N GLN A 44 7.72 5.93 -0.08
CA GLN A 44 8.96 6.16 -0.81
C GLN A 44 8.63 6.46 -2.27
N ASN A 45 9.20 7.54 -2.80
CA ASN A 45 9.02 7.91 -4.19
C ASN A 45 10.15 7.35 -5.04
N TRP A 46 9.80 6.73 -6.16
CA TRP A 46 10.73 6.09 -7.06
C TRP A 46 10.70 6.79 -8.41
N TYR A 47 11.88 7.03 -8.98
CA TYR A 47 11.98 7.66 -10.29
C TYR A 47 13.04 7.02 -11.18
N CYS A 48 12.63 6.64 -12.38
CA CYS A 48 13.49 6.24 -13.48
C CYS A 48 13.49 7.35 -14.54
N LYS A 49 14.58 8.13 -14.57
CA LYS A 49 14.72 9.31 -15.43
C LYS A 49 14.64 8.99 -16.92
N GLU A 50 15.26 7.89 -17.35
CA GLU A 50 15.38 7.51 -18.76
C GLU A 50 14.02 7.30 -19.44
N TYR A 51 13.06 6.75 -18.70
CA TYR A 51 11.72 6.41 -19.21
C TYR A 51 10.64 7.35 -18.68
N ASN A 52 11.04 8.42 -17.98
CA ASN A 52 10.14 9.31 -17.23
C ASN A 52 9.07 8.52 -16.47
N PHE A 53 9.52 7.54 -15.67
CA PHE A 53 8.66 6.62 -14.93
C PHE A 53 8.80 6.91 -13.45
N SER A 54 7.71 7.30 -12.79
CA SER A 54 7.61 7.40 -11.34
C SER A 54 6.53 6.51 -10.75
N PHE A 55 6.67 6.15 -9.48
CA PHE A 55 5.61 5.62 -8.62
C PHE A 55 5.96 5.85 -7.15
N SER A 56 5.00 5.68 -6.25
CA SER A 56 5.21 5.72 -4.79
C SER A 56 4.97 4.33 -4.20
N SER A 57 5.86 3.83 -3.35
CA SER A 57 5.64 2.61 -2.56
C SER A 57 5.28 2.94 -1.12
N TYR A 58 4.45 2.14 -0.46
CA TYR A 58 3.96 2.41 0.90
C TYR A 58 4.22 1.28 1.91
N GLY A 59 4.98 0.25 1.54
CA GLY A 59 5.31 -0.88 2.41
C GLY A 59 6.62 -0.67 3.17
N LYS A 60 6.63 -0.93 4.48
CA LYS A 60 7.85 -0.96 5.31
C LYS A 60 8.96 -1.85 4.73
N ASN A 61 8.54 -3.00 4.20
CA ASN A 61 9.43 -4.01 3.62
C ASN A 61 9.43 -3.96 2.08
N PHE A 62 8.96 -2.89 1.45
CA PHE A 62 9.00 -2.78 -0.01
C PHE A 62 10.47 -2.88 -0.50
N PRO A 63 10.76 -3.67 -1.56
CA PRO A 63 9.83 -4.41 -2.42
C PRO A 63 9.55 -5.88 -2.02
N GLU A 64 10.09 -6.36 -0.90
CA GLU A 64 10.09 -7.77 -0.48
C GLU A 64 8.72 -8.31 -0.02
N ALA A 65 7.74 -7.43 0.19
CA ALA A 65 6.41 -7.81 0.64
C ALA A 65 5.40 -7.81 -0.53
N SER A 66 4.61 -8.89 -0.63
CA SER A 66 3.56 -9.05 -1.63
C SER A 66 2.41 -8.05 -1.44
N GLY A 67 1.83 -7.58 -2.54
CA GLY A 67 0.54 -6.89 -2.54
C GLY A 67 0.60 -5.48 -3.11
N ASP A 68 -0.47 -4.73 -2.86
CA ASP A 68 -0.77 -3.48 -3.56
C ASP A 68 -0.04 -2.27 -2.95
N GLN A 69 1.29 -2.31 -3.01
CA GLN A 69 2.15 -1.35 -2.33
C GLN A 69 2.49 -0.13 -3.20
N CYS A 70 2.22 -0.18 -4.50
CA CYS A 70 2.59 0.87 -5.46
C CYS A 70 1.38 1.74 -5.83
N LYS A 71 1.50 3.06 -5.68
CA LYS A 71 0.47 4.04 -6.05
C LYS A 71 1.06 5.16 -6.90
N ASN A 72 0.19 5.97 -7.51
CA ASN A 72 0.55 7.16 -8.28
C ASN A 72 1.56 6.91 -9.42
N ALA A 73 1.51 5.72 -10.02
CA ALA A 73 2.45 5.37 -11.06
C ALA A 73 2.17 6.11 -12.39
N THR A 74 3.22 6.65 -13.00
CA THR A 74 3.15 7.30 -14.30
C THR A 74 4.33 6.92 -15.16
N ILE A 75 4.11 6.77 -16.47
CA ILE A 75 5.16 6.57 -17.48
C ILE A 75 4.93 7.60 -18.58
N ASN A 76 5.94 8.42 -18.86
CA ASN A 76 5.82 9.53 -19.81
C ASN A 76 4.58 10.40 -19.51
N ASN A 77 4.37 10.73 -18.24
CA ASN A 77 3.22 11.50 -17.72
C ASN A 77 1.84 10.84 -17.91
N HIS A 78 1.77 9.60 -18.38
CA HIS A 78 0.52 8.85 -18.48
C HIS A 78 0.37 7.93 -17.27
N LYS A 79 -0.82 7.92 -16.67
CA LYS A 79 -1.14 7.00 -15.58
C LYS A 79 -1.03 5.54 -16.03
N VAL A 80 -0.42 4.74 -15.18
CA VAL A 80 -0.35 3.27 -15.27
C VAL A 80 -0.51 2.72 -13.86
N ASP A 81 -0.77 1.41 -13.75
CA ASP A 81 -0.70 0.73 -12.47
C ASP A 81 0.59 -0.10 -12.42
N VAL A 82 1.14 -0.25 -11.21
CA VAL A 82 2.33 -1.05 -10.94
C VAL A 82 1.99 -2.04 -9.86
N MET A 83 2.36 -3.29 -10.08
CA MET A 83 2.24 -4.36 -9.11
C MET A 83 3.61 -4.98 -8.91
N VAL A 84 3.99 -5.23 -7.66
CA VAL A 84 5.20 -5.98 -7.30
C VAL A 84 4.74 -7.19 -6.50
N GLU A 85 5.11 -8.37 -6.98
CA GLU A 85 4.70 -9.64 -6.38
C GLU A 85 5.90 -10.58 -6.33
N TYR A 86 6.35 -10.89 -5.11
CA TYR A 86 7.59 -11.64 -4.87
C TYR A 86 8.76 -11.03 -5.66
N ASP A 87 9.28 -11.75 -6.66
CA ASP A 87 10.41 -11.33 -7.49
C ASP A 87 9.95 -10.65 -8.80
N CYS A 88 8.65 -10.53 -9.04
CA CYS A 88 8.10 -10.01 -10.28
C CYS A 88 7.70 -8.53 -10.16
N PHE A 89 7.91 -7.79 -11.24
CA PHE A 89 7.47 -6.40 -11.40
C PHE A 89 6.55 -6.30 -12.61
N TYR A 90 5.37 -5.73 -12.44
CA TYR A 90 4.38 -5.61 -13.50
C TYR A 90 3.98 -4.15 -13.72
N ILE A 91 3.85 -3.78 -14.99
CA ILE A 91 3.28 -2.52 -15.46
C ILE A 91 1.98 -2.88 -16.15
N GLY A 92 0.87 -2.29 -15.75
CA GLY A 92 -0.42 -2.75 -16.22
C GLY A 92 -1.56 -1.83 -15.85
N LYS A 93 -2.71 -2.46 -15.64
CA LYS A 93 -3.92 -1.79 -15.18
C LYS A 93 -4.74 -2.70 -14.29
N TYR A 94 -5.20 -2.19 -13.16
CA TYR A 94 -6.24 -2.83 -12.36
C TYR A 94 -7.61 -2.65 -12.98
N TYR A 95 -8.44 -3.69 -12.92
CA TYR A 95 -9.81 -3.66 -13.39
C TYR A 95 -10.70 -4.49 -12.47
N THR A 96 -11.97 -4.11 -12.42
CA THR A 96 -12.97 -4.86 -11.65
C THR A 96 -13.61 -5.91 -12.55
N VAL A 97 -13.65 -7.14 -12.07
CA VAL A 97 -14.34 -8.26 -12.71
C VAL A 97 -15.54 -8.66 -11.86
N THR A 98 -16.55 -9.24 -12.49
CA THR A 98 -17.70 -9.81 -11.78
C THR A 98 -17.89 -11.24 -12.24
N GLU A 99 -17.80 -12.20 -11.32
CA GLU A 99 -17.99 -13.63 -11.59
C GLU A 99 -18.89 -14.20 -10.50
N ASN A 100 -19.87 -15.00 -10.88
CA ASN A 100 -20.87 -15.57 -9.95
C ASN A 100 -21.58 -14.53 -9.06
N GLY A 101 -21.69 -13.28 -9.51
CA GLY A 101 -22.31 -12.18 -8.77
C GLY A 101 -21.38 -11.47 -7.77
N GLU A 102 -20.15 -11.96 -7.58
CA GLU A 102 -19.14 -11.36 -6.72
C GLU A 102 -18.19 -10.47 -7.52
N LYS A 103 -17.80 -9.33 -6.94
CA LYS A 103 -16.85 -8.39 -7.55
C LYS A 103 -15.45 -8.61 -6.98
N TYR A 104 -14.47 -8.78 -7.85
CA TYR A 104 -13.06 -8.82 -7.49
C TYR A 104 -12.24 -7.87 -8.36
N THR A 105 -11.07 -7.49 -7.85
CA THR A 105 -10.09 -6.69 -8.59
C THR A 105 -9.07 -7.64 -9.20
N ASP A 106 -8.79 -7.46 -10.48
CA ASP A 106 -7.80 -8.22 -11.24
C ASP A 106 -6.81 -7.27 -11.92
N PHE A 107 -5.65 -7.78 -12.32
CA PHE A 107 -4.55 -7.01 -12.88
C PHE A 107 -4.18 -7.49 -14.28
N LYS A 108 -4.30 -6.59 -15.26
CA LYS A 108 -3.87 -6.88 -16.64
C LYS A 108 -2.45 -6.36 -16.85
N SER A 109 -1.50 -7.28 -16.97
CA SER A 109 -0.12 -6.96 -17.31
C SER A 109 0.01 -6.45 -18.75
N TYR A 110 0.82 -5.41 -18.94
CA TYR A 110 1.19 -4.86 -20.25
C TYR A 110 2.67 -5.07 -20.55
N ALA A 111 3.50 -5.01 -19.51
CA ALA A 111 4.91 -5.35 -19.53
C ALA A 111 5.29 -5.86 -18.14
N SER A 112 6.24 -6.79 -18.06
CA SER A 112 6.70 -7.34 -16.80
C SER A 112 8.19 -7.64 -16.81
N ALA A 113 8.73 -7.78 -15.61
CA ALA A 113 10.01 -8.40 -15.33
C ALA A 113 9.78 -9.61 -14.45
N SER A 114 10.33 -10.76 -14.83
CA SER A 114 10.31 -11.97 -13.98
C SER A 114 11.31 -11.90 -12.80
N SER A 115 12.12 -10.84 -12.73
CA SER A 115 13.05 -10.58 -11.63
C SER A 115 13.32 -9.07 -11.51
N TYR A 116 13.48 -8.58 -10.29
CA TYR A 116 14.09 -7.28 -10.02
C TYR A 116 15.21 -7.43 -8.98
N ASP A 117 16.11 -6.46 -8.92
CA ASP A 117 17.12 -6.34 -7.86
C ASP A 117 16.85 -5.10 -7.03
N TYR A 118 16.99 -5.22 -5.72
CA TYR A 118 16.93 -4.10 -4.80
C TYR A 118 18.21 -4.02 -3.98
N SER A 119 19.09 -3.10 -4.36
CA SER A 119 20.40 -2.93 -3.74
C SER A 119 20.78 -1.45 -3.61
N TRP A 120 21.36 -1.09 -2.47
CA TRP A 120 21.86 0.27 -2.18
C TRP A 120 20.86 1.40 -2.50
N GLY A 121 19.58 1.20 -2.17
CA GLY A 121 18.53 2.19 -2.38
C GLY A 121 18.11 2.38 -3.85
N LYS A 122 18.45 1.43 -4.72
CA LYS A 122 18.04 1.41 -6.14
C LYS A 122 17.22 0.16 -6.41
N LEU A 123 16.11 0.34 -7.13
CA LEU A 123 15.30 -0.76 -7.65
C LEU A 123 15.61 -0.90 -9.14
N THR A 124 16.16 -2.04 -9.52
CA THR A 124 16.60 -2.36 -10.89
C THR A 124 15.69 -3.42 -11.47
N VAL A 125 14.94 -3.08 -12.51
CA VAL A 125 13.91 -3.93 -13.11
C VAL A 125 14.26 -4.23 -14.56
N LYS A 126 14.43 -5.50 -14.92
CA LYS A 126 14.72 -5.90 -16.31
C LYS A 126 13.47 -6.46 -16.99
N ILE A 127 12.89 -5.68 -17.89
CA ILE A 127 11.65 -6.05 -18.58
C ILE A 127 11.95 -7.14 -19.61
N ASP A 128 11.37 -8.32 -19.42
CA ASP A 128 11.57 -9.50 -20.27
C ASP A 128 10.33 -9.83 -21.11
N LYS A 129 9.14 -9.45 -20.65
CA LYS A 129 7.87 -9.66 -21.35
C LYS A 129 7.14 -8.35 -21.60
N VAL A 130 6.57 -8.22 -22.80
CA VAL A 130 5.70 -7.11 -23.19
C VAL A 130 4.55 -7.66 -24.02
N GLU A 131 3.33 -7.39 -23.58
CA GLU A 131 2.09 -7.86 -24.19
C GLU A 131 1.36 -6.74 -24.94
N ASN A 132 1.58 -5.49 -24.53
CA ASN A 132 0.95 -4.33 -25.15
C ASN A 132 1.94 -3.57 -26.02
N LYS A 133 1.62 -3.43 -27.32
CA LYS A 133 2.46 -2.75 -28.32
C LYS A 133 2.88 -1.33 -27.91
N LYS A 134 2.07 -0.61 -27.13
CA LYS A 134 2.39 0.72 -26.61
C LYS A 134 3.69 0.72 -25.80
N TYR A 135 4.03 -0.39 -25.14
CA TYR A 135 5.18 -0.52 -24.25
C TYR A 135 6.34 -1.31 -24.87
N ASN A 136 6.31 -1.61 -26.18
CA ASN A 136 7.36 -2.37 -26.86
C ASN A 136 8.76 -1.76 -26.71
N TYR A 137 8.85 -0.44 -26.54
CA TYR A 137 10.12 0.25 -26.32
C TYR A 137 10.82 -0.14 -24.99
N LEU A 138 10.09 -0.75 -24.05
CA LEU A 138 10.63 -1.27 -22.79
C LEU A 138 11.18 -2.70 -22.91
N LYS A 139 10.89 -3.43 -24.00
CA LYS A 139 11.29 -4.83 -24.13
C LYS A 139 12.81 -4.99 -24.06
N GLY A 140 13.28 -5.81 -23.13
CA GLY A 140 14.71 -6.06 -22.89
C GLY A 140 15.44 -4.90 -22.23
N LYS A 141 14.74 -3.84 -21.79
CA LYS A 141 15.33 -2.69 -21.12
C LYS A 141 15.44 -2.92 -19.62
N THR A 142 16.44 -2.29 -19.04
CA THR A 142 16.64 -2.25 -17.59
C THR A 142 16.23 -0.88 -17.08
N LEU A 143 15.18 -0.83 -16.27
CA LEU A 143 14.72 0.38 -15.60
C LEU A 143 15.41 0.48 -14.26
N ILE A 144 16.11 1.58 -14.03
CA ILE A 144 16.78 1.86 -12.75
C ILE A 144 16.01 2.97 -12.06
N PHE A 145 15.28 2.61 -11.01
CA PHE A 145 14.58 3.53 -10.14
C PHE A 145 15.47 3.94 -8.98
N LYS A 146 15.58 5.24 -8.75
CA LYS A 146 16.22 5.81 -7.57
C LYS A 146 15.16 6.33 -6.63
N LYS A 147 15.40 6.18 -5.32
CA LYS A 147 14.59 6.89 -4.33
C LYS A 147 14.75 8.40 -4.53
N ASN A 148 13.64 9.08 -4.75
CA ASN A 148 13.56 10.53 -4.59
C ASN A 148 13.33 10.82 -3.11
N LYS A 149 14.19 11.69 -2.55
CA LYS A 149 13.98 12.27 -1.22
C LYS A 149 12.87 13.31 -1.27
#